data_AF-A0A3D3ZL99-F1
#
_entry.id   AF-A0A3D3ZL99-F1
#
_cell.length_a   1.000
_cell.length_b   1.000
_cell.length_c   1.000
_cell.angle_alpha   90.00
_cell.angle_beta   90.00
_cell.angle_gamma   90.00
#
_symmetry.space_group_name_H-M   'P 1'
#
loop_
_entity.id
_entity.type
_entity.pdbx_description
1 polymer ?
#
loop_
_entity_poly.entity_id
_entity_poly.type
_entity_poly.pdbx_seq_one_letter_code
_entity_poly.pdbx_strand_id
1 'polypeptide(L)'
;QKAAQSGEREDYQRFTAMVYQRPPTTLRDLFTFVPTTPIPLEQVEPMEAIRARFVASAMSVGALSPETHRTVAAAMNSIGARNNTGEGGEDPDWYHETMGGFPVSSKIKQVASGRFGVTTEYLVRAEELEIKMAQGSKPGEGGQLPPSKVTPFIAKLRHTAPHIALISPPPHHDIYSIEDLAQLIYDLRQVNTEARIGVKLVASAGVGTIAAGVAKAHADYVLISGYDGGTGASPMQSIKHAGISWERGLAETQQVLLRNGLRERVKVRVDGGFKTGR
;
A
#
# COMPACT_ATOMS: atom_id res chain seq x y z
N GLN A 1 -4.51 19.85 -7.50
CA GLN A 1 -3.37 20.23 -8.36
C GLN A 1 -2.85 21.60 -7.98
N LYS A 2 -3.63 22.69 -8.14
CA LYS A 2 -3.22 24.05 -7.74
C LYS A 2 -2.58 24.11 -6.33
N ALA A 3 -3.27 23.60 -5.31
CA ALA A 3 -2.76 23.59 -3.93
C ALA A 3 -1.37 22.91 -3.76
N ALA A 4 -1.09 21.87 -4.53
CA ALA A 4 0.20 21.17 -4.47
C ALA A 4 1.30 21.93 -5.21
N GLN A 5 0.95 22.75 -6.21
CA GLN A 5 1.90 23.56 -6.98
C GLN A 5 2.19 24.91 -6.29
N SER A 6 1.18 25.55 -5.72
CA SER A 6 1.33 26.84 -5.04
C SER A 6 1.93 26.70 -3.65
N GLY A 7 1.65 25.60 -2.94
CA GLY A 7 2.04 25.45 -1.53
C GLY A 7 1.20 26.30 -0.56
N GLU A 8 0.23 27.06 -1.08
CA GLU A 8 -0.56 28.01 -0.30
C GLU A 8 -1.66 27.32 0.51
N ARG A 9 -1.74 27.66 1.80
CA ARG A 9 -2.73 27.10 2.72
C ARG A 9 -4.17 27.34 2.26
N GLU A 10 -4.44 28.51 1.68
CA GLU A 10 -5.76 28.87 1.17
C GLU A 10 -6.20 27.95 0.02
N ASP A 11 -5.29 27.58 -0.87
CA ASP A 11 -5.61 26.65 -1.96
C ASP A 11 -5.93 25.25 -1.42
N TYR A 12 -5.23 24.79 -0.37
CA TYR A 12 -5.54 23.53 0.29
C TYR A 12 -6.87 23.58 1.07
N GLN A 13 -7.19 24.72 1.70
CA GLN A 13 -8.49 24.94 2.34
C GLN A 13 -9.63 24.90 1.33
N ARG A 14 -9.47 25.53 0.15
CA ARG A 14 -10.45 25.42 -0.94
C ARG A 14 -10.64 23.98 -1.39
N PHE A 15 -9.55 23.22 -1.54
CA PHE A 15 -9.62 21.80 -1.88
C PHE A 15 -10.38 20.97 -0.84
N THR A 16 -10.02 21.11 0.44
CA THR A 16 -10.66 20.35 1.52
C THR A 16 -12.13 20.74 1.70
N ALA A 17 -12.50 22.01 1.52
CA ALA A 17 -13.89 22.46 1.53
C ALA A 17 -14.73 21.76 0.45
N MET A 18 -14.21 21.62 -0.78
CA MET A 18 -14.90 20.86 -1.84
C MET A 18 -15.14 19.39 -1.47
N VAL A 19 -14.21 18.78 -0.71
CA VAL A 19 -14.36 17.40 -0.24
C VAL A 19 -15.36 17.30 0.91
N TYR A 20 -15.37 18.25 1.84
CA TYR A 20 -16.21 18.20 3.05
C TYR A 20 -17.64 18.70 2.85
N GLN A 21 -17.89 19.57 1.88
CA GLN A 21 -19.23 20.16 1.63
C GLN A 21 -20.09 19.34 0.66
N ARG A 22 -19.55 18.26 0.09
CA ARG A 22 -20.32 17.35 -0.76
C ARG A 22 -21.36 16.58 0.06
N PRO A 23 -22.43 16.06 -0.57
CA PRO A 23 -23.33 15.11 0.08
C PRO A 23 -22.59 13.86 0.59
N PRO A 24 -22.97 13.28 1.74
CA PRO A 24 -22.36 12.06 2.26
C PRO A 24 -22.31 10.96 1.19
N THR A 25 -21.12 10.40 0.95
CA THR A 25 -20.89 9.37 -0.09
C THR A 25 -20.20 8.13 0.46
N THR A 26 -19.50 8.27 1.58
CA THR A 26 -18.74 7.21 2.28
C THR A 26 -19.17 7.16 3.74
N LEU A 27 -18.96 6.03 4.42
CA LEU A 27 -19.40 5.86 5.80
C LEU A 27 -18.80 6.92 6.74
N ARG A 28 -17.53 7.26 6.54
CA ARG A 28 -16.85 8.33 7.30
C ARG A 28 -17.48 9.71 7.18
N ASP A 29 -18.23 9.99 6.11
CA ASP A 29 -18.94 11.27 5.98
C ASP A 29 -20.11 11.37 6.98
N LEU A 30 -20.60 10.24 7.50
CA LEU A 30 -21.72 10.17 8.45
C LEU A 30 -21.28 10.26 9.92
N PHE A 31 -19.97 10.15 10.19
CA PHE A 31 -19.44 10.26 11.54
C PHE A 31 -19.12 11.72 11.86
N THR A 32 -19.25 12.10 13.12
CA THR A 32 -18.69 13.35 13.65
C THR A 32 -17.80 13.04 14.83
N PHE A 33 -16.79 13.88 15.07
CA PHE A 33 -16.01 13.77 16.29
C PHE A 33 -16.85 14.22 17.47
N VAL A 34 -16.81 13.46 18.55
CA VAL A 34 -17.41 13.89 19.82
C VAL A 34 -16.53 15.04 20.36
N PRO A 35 -17.09 16.23 20.63
CA PRO A 35 -16.33 17.34 21.19
C PRO A 35 -15.64 16.94 22.50
N THR A 36 -14.41 17.40 22.68
CA THR A 36 -13.60 17.20 23.90
C THR A 36 -12.84 18.48 24.22
N THR A 37 -12.13 18.52 25.36
CA THR A 37 -11.32 19.67 25.76
C THR A 37 -10.20 19.92 24.76
N PRO A 38 -10.17 21.07 24.07
CA PRO A 38 -9.12 21.38 23.11
C PRO A 38 -7.79 21.62 23.82
N ILE A 39 -6.70 21.27 23.14
CA ILE A 39 -5.34 21.58 23.57
C ILE A 39 -4.70 22.59 22.61
N PRO A 40 -3.70 23.36 23.06
CA PRO A 40 -2.90 24.19 22.17
C PRO A 40 -2.20 23.37 21.08
N LEU A 41 -2.05 23.94 19.87
CA LEU A 41 -1.50 23.22 18.70
C LEU A 41 -0.03 22.83 18.92
N GLU A 42 0.71 23.63 19.68
CA GLU A 42 2.09 23.35 20.08
C GLU A 42 2.26 22.11 20.96
N GLN A 43 1.16 21.59 21.54
CA GLN A 43 1.17 20.33 22.29
C GLN A 43 0.89 19.11 21.39
N VAL A 44 0.49 19.32 20.13
CA VAL A 44 0.32 18.25 19.15
C VAL A 44 1.69 17.81 18.65
N GLU A 45 1.83 16.53 18.34
CA GLU A 45 3.07 16.00 17.76
C GLU A 45 3.50 16.76 16.48
N PRO A 46 4.81 16.90 16.22
CA PRO A 46 5.31 17.64 15.08
C PRO A 46 4.92 16.97 13.75
N MET A 47 4.83 17.78 12.69
CA MET A 47 4.47 17.32 11.34
C MET A 47 5.39 16.19 10.85
N GLU A 48 6.67 16.24 11.21
CA GLU A 48 7.68 15.22 10.89
C GLU A 48 7.28 13.84 11.43
N ALA A 49 6.73 13.79 12.65
CA ALA A 49 6.26 12.55 13.27
C ALA A 49 4.97 12.02 12.59
N ILE A 50 4.06 12.93 12.23
CA ILE A 50 2.81 12.60 11.53
C ILE A 50 3.11 12.03 10.14
N ARG A 51 3.90 12.75 9.34
CA ARG A 51 4.18 12.39 7.94
C ARG A 51 5.02 11.11 7.81
N ALA A 52 5.82 10.77 8.83
CA ALA A 52 6.55 9.49 8.89
C ALA A 52 5.61 8.26 8.97
N ARG A 53 4.33 8.46 9.31
CA ARG A 53 3.29 7.42 9.26
C ARG A 53 2.68 7.26 7.87
N PHE A 54 2.88 8.21 6.97
CA PHE A 54 2.34 8.15 5.62
C PHE A 54 3.16 7.21 4.75
N VAL A 55 2.45 6.52 3.86
CA VAL A 55 3.02 5.59 2.90
C VAL A 55 2.40 5.88 1.54
N ALA A 56 3.22 6.16 0.54
CA ALA A 56 2.74 6.13 -0.84
C ALA A 56 2.49 4.66 -1.21
N SER A 57 1.22 4.34 -1.41
CA SER A 57 0.77 2.96 -1.63
C SER A 57 1.35 2.36 -2.90
N ALA A 58 1.42 1.03 -2.92
CA ALA A 58 2.02 0.22 -3.96
C ALA A 58 1.43 0.51 -5.35
N MET A 59 2.25 1.04 -6.27
CA MET A 59 1.89 1.27 -7.67
C MET A 59 3.06 0.86 -8.56
N SER A 60 2.89 -0.21 -9.34
CA SER A 60 4.01 -0.80 -10.09
C SER A 60 4.55 0.14 -11.17
N VAL A 61 5.88 0.15 -11.33
CA VAL A 61 6.50 0.57 -12.59
C VAL A 61 5.94 -0.29 -13.74
N GLY A 62 5.50 0.37 -14.82
CA GLY A 62 4.70 -0.20 -15.90
C GLY A 62 3.23 0.24 -15.83
N ALA A 63 2.62 0.22 -14.64
CA ALA A 63 1.35 0.91 -14.44
C ALA A 63 1.58 2.43 -14.47
N LEU A 64 2.59 2.88 -13.70
CA LEU A 64 3.16 4.22 -13.74
C LEU A 64 4.37 4.27 -14.68
N SER A 65 4.71 5.48 -15.15
CA SER A 65 5.97 5.71 -15.85
C SER A 65 7.16 5.62 -14.87
N PRO A 66 8.37 5.31 -15.36
CA PRO A 66 9.58 5.33 -14.53
C PRO A 66 9.85 6.68 -13.84
N GLU A 67 9.55 7.79 -14.51
CA GLU A 67 9.70 9.14 -13.96
C GLU A 67 8.74 9.35 -12.79
N THR A 68 7.48 8.95 -12.95
CA THR A 68 6.46 9.08 -11.89
C THR A 68 6.82 8.24 -10.68
N HIS A 69 7.25 7.00 -10.91
CA HIS A 69 7.62 6.06 -9.84
C HIS A 69 8.79 6.62 -9.00
N ARG A 70 9.88 7.02 -9.66
CA ARG A 70 11.05 7.64 -9.00
C ARG A 70 10.73 8.97 -8.32
N THR A 71 9.86 9.79 -8.92
CA THR A 71 9.43 11.07 -8.32
C THR A 71 8.70 10.83 -6.99
N VAL A 72 7.76 9.87 -6.95
CA VAL A 72 7.05 9.52 -5.72
C VAL A 72 8.03 8.98 -4.66
N ALA A 73 8.97 8.12 -5.07
CA ALA A 73 9.95 7.58 -4.14
C ALA A 73 10.83 8.66 -3.52
N ALA A 74 11.40 9.54 -4.34
CA ALA A 74 12.20 10.68 -3.88
C ALA A 74 11.41 11.61 -2.95
N ALA A 75 10.16 11.94 -3.31
CA ALA A 75 9.31 12.82 -2.50
C ALA A 75 8.97 12.22 -1.13
N MET A 76 8.69 10.92 -1.05
CA MET A 76 8.43 10.27 0.25
C MET A 76 9.71 10.13 1.07
N ASN A 77 10.84 9.84 0.42
CA ASN A 77 12.13 9.72 1.08
C ASN A 77 12.61 11.07 1.64
N SER A 78 12.34 12.19 0.96
CA SER A 78 12.73 13.53 1.42
C SER A 78 12.02 13.99 2.69
N ILE A 79 10.81 13.46 2.95
CA ILE A 79 10.03 13.81 4.13
C ILE A 79 10.11 12.76 5.25
N GLY A 80 10.95 11.73 5.11
CA GLY A 80 11.07 10.65 6.09
C GLY A 80 9.90 9.66 6.11
N ALA A 81 9.03 9.71 5.11
CA ALA A 81 7.93 8.77 4.92
C ALA A 81 8.41 7.51 4.18
N ARG A 82 7.47 6.66 3.76
CA ARG A 82 7.77 5.45 2.97
C ARG A 82 7.01 5.43 1.65
N ASN A 83 7.52 4.67 0.71
CA ASN A 83 6.91 4.42 -0.58
C ASN A 83 7.08 2.93 -0.93
N ASN A 84 6.25 2.43 -1.84
CA ASN A 84 6.17 1.01 -2.15
C ASN A 84 6.30 0.77 -3.66
N THR A 85 7.15 -0.18 -4.05
CA THR A 85 7.45 -0.51 -5.46
C THR A 85 6.22 -0.88 -6.28
N GLY A 86 5.20 -1.47 -5.65
CA GLY A 86 4.19 -2.24 -6.37
C GLY A 86 4.73 -3.56 -6.92
N GLU A 87 3.89 -4.24 -7.69
CA GLU A 87 4.09 -5.62 -8.17
C GLU A 87 5.06 -5.74 -9.35
N GLY A 88 5.81 -4.68 -9.67
CA GLY A 88 6.53 -4.56 -10.93
C GLY A 88 8.02 -4.85 -10.88
N GLY A 89 8.58 -5.11 -9.70
CA GLY A 89 10.01 -5.03 -9.44
C GLY A 89 10.50 -3.58 -9.26
N GLU A 90 11.80 -3.42 -9.07
CA GLU A 90 12.50 -2.13 -9.04
C GLU A 90 13.85 -2.30 -9.72
N ASP A 91 14.18 -1.38 -10.63
CA ASP A 91 15.43 -1.44 -11.40
C ASP A 91 16.65 -1.32 -10.46
N PRO A 92 17.61 -2.27 -10.51
CA PRO A 92 18.83 -2.19 -9.70
C PRO A 92 19.63 -0.89 -9.86
N ASP A 93 19.57 -0.28 -11.05
CA ASP A 93 20.26 1.00 -11.30
C ASP A 93 19.70 2.13 -10.40
N TRP A 94 18.47 1.99 -9.89
CA TRP A 94 17.81 2.97 -9.03
C TRP A 94 18.21 2.88 -7.56
N TYR A 95 18.88 1.80 -7.13
CA TYR A 95 19.25 1.61 -5.71
C TYR A 95 20.23 2.66 -5.19
N HIS A 96 21.00 3.26 -6.10
CA HIS A 96 22.01 4.28 -5.79
C HIS A 96 21.70 5.63 -6.45
N GLU A 97 20.61 5.72 -7.22
CA GLU A 97 20.19 6.95 -7.88
C GLU A 97 19.52 7.92 -6.88
N THR A 98 19.69 9.21 -7.13
CA THR A 98 19.00 10.27 -6.40
C THR A 98 18.29 11.21 -7.36
N MET A 99 17.19 11.78 -6.90
CA MET A 99 16.45 12.84 -7.60
C MET A 99 16.28 14.00 -6.63
N GLY A 100 16.78 15.19 -7.01
CA GLY A 100 16.78 16.36 -6.13
C GLY A 100 17.54 16.14 -4.81
N GLY A 101 18.58 15.29 -4.82
CA GLY A 101 19.37 14.95 -3.64
C GLY A 101 18.77 13.85 -2.75
N PHE A 102 17.62 13.28 -3.10
CA PHE A 102 16.96 12.24 -2.32
C PHE A 102 16.98 10.89 -3.05
N PRO A 103 17.19 9.76 -2.34
CA PRO A 103 17.18 8.44 -2.95
C PRO A 103 15.85 8.14 -3.65
N VAL A 104 15.91 7.49 -4.80
CA VAL A 104 14.72 7.07 -5.55
C VAL A 104 14.35 5.61 -5.31
N SER A 105 15.15 4.85 -4.55
CA SER A 105 14.81 3.48 -4.19
C SER A 105 13.66 3.42 -3.18
N SER A 106 12.78 2.46 -3.39
CA SER A 106 11.61 2.24 -2.56
C SER A 106 11.96 1.51 -1.28
N LYS A 107 11.52 2.08 -0.15
CA LYS A 107 11.70 1.48 1.18
C LYS A 107 10.86 0.22 1.39
N ILE A 108 9.69 0.16 0.77
CA ILE A 108 8.80 -0.99 0.81
C ILE A 108 8.85 -1.70 -0.54
N LYS A 109 9.06 -3.00 -0.51
CA LYS A 109 9.17 -3.85 -1.69
C LYS A 109 8.09 -4.92 -1.64
N GLN A 110 7.30 -5.01 -2.71
CA GLN A 110 6.13 -5.86 -2.76
C GLN A 110 6.44 -7.24 -3.33
N VAL A 111 5.94 -8.28 -2.66
CA VAL A 111 5.94 -9.66 -3.12
C VAL A 111 4.50 -10.01 -3.47
N ALA A 112 4.22 -10.14 -4.76
CA ALA A 112 2.89 -10.45 -5.30
C ALA A 112 2.91 -11.75 -6.11
N SER A 113 1.74 -12.29 -6.46
CA SER A 113 1.58 -13.61 -7.08
C SER A 113 2.47 -13.90 -8.29
N GLY A 114 2.68 -12.90 -9.17
CA GLY A 114 3.54 -13.06 -10.34
C GLY A 114 5.05 -13.07 -10.07
N ARG A 115 5.49 -12.71 -8.84
CA ARG A 115 6.91 -12.59 -8.43
C ARG A 115 7.78 -11.76 -9.41
N PHE A 116 7.17 -10.84 -10.14
CA PHE A 116 7.90 -10.03 -11.11
C PHE A 116 8.98 -9.19 -10.44
N GLY A 117 10.21 -9.34 -10.91
CA GLY A 117 11.37 -8.61 -10.39
C GLY A 117 11.73 -8.93 -8.94
N VAL A 118 11.19 -10.01 -8.36
CA VAL A 118 11.55 -10.46 -7.01
C VAL A 118 12.84 -11.28 -7.10
N THR A 119 13.95 -10.65 -6.73
CA THR A 119 15.28 -11.26 -6.65
C THR A 119 15.83 -11.13 -5.23
N THR A 120 16.88 -11.87 -4.88
CA THR A 120 17.55 -11.71 -3.58
C THR A 120 18.03 -10.27 -3.38
N GLU A 121 18.66 -9.66 -4.38
CA GLU A 121 19.12 -8.27 -4.31
C GLU A 121 17.95 -7.30 -4.07
N TYR A 122 16.82 -7.50 -4.75
CA TYR A 122 15.62 -6.74 -4.52
C TYR A 122 15.17 -6.86 -3.06
N LEU A 123 15.04 -8.08 -2.53
CA LEU A 123 14.54 -8.34 -1.17
C LEU A 123 15.42 -7.75 -0.07
N VAL A 124 16.75 -7.87 -0.17
CA VAL A 124 17.70 -7.37 0.87
C VAL A 124 17.78 -5.85 0.91
N ARG A 125 17.31 -5.16 -0.13
CA ARG A 125 17.28 -3.69 -0.20
C ARG A 125 16.04 -3.06 0.45
N ALA A 126 15.12 -3.87 0.98
CA ALA A 126 13.89 -3.38 1.59
C ALA A 126 14.08 -3.02 3.07
N GLU A 127 13.45 -1.92 3.52
CA GLU A 127 13.14 -1.74 4.95
C GLU A 127 11.88 -2.52 5.35
N GLU A 128 10.97 -2.72 4.38
CA GLU A 128 9.76 -3.51 4.57
C GLU A 128 9.43 -4.36 3.34
N LEU A 129 9.04 -5.61 3.56
CA LEU A 129 8.56 -6.51 2.53
C LEU A 129 7.04 -6.67 2.66
N GLU A 130 6.29 -6.36 1.61
CA GLU A 130 4.83 -6.43 1.63
C GLU A 130 4.32 -7.61 0.79
N ILE A 131 3.74 -8.61 1.44
CA ILE A 131 3.02 -9.70 0.79
C ILE A 131 1.65 -9.17 0.36
N LYS A 132 1.43 -9.10 -0.95
CA LYS A 132 0.18 -8.59 -1.53
C LYS A 132 -0.82 -9.71 -1.79
N MET A 133 -1.65 -10.02 -0.79
CA MET A 133 -2.73 -10.99 -0.97
C MET A 133 -3.79 -10.48 -1.93
N ALA A 134 -4.16 -9.20 -1.83
CA ALA A 134 -5.23 -8.61 -2.64
C ALA A 134 -5.11 -7.07 -2.74
N GLN A 135 -5.94 -6.47 -3.59
CA GLN A 135 -6.13 -5.02 -3.68
C GLN A 135 -7.61 -4.67 -3.81
N GLY A 136 -8.04 -3.53 -3.26
CA GLY A 136 -9.46 -3.17 -3.17
C GLY A 136 -10.21 -3.13 -4.51
N SER A 137 -9.55 -2.69 -5.58
CA SER A 137 -10.13 -2.57 -6.92
C SER A 137 -10.37 -3.90 -7.65
N LYS A 138 -9.73 -4.99 -7.18
CA LYS A 138 -9.90 -6.35 -7.72
C LYS A 138 -9.41 -7.41 -6.72
N PRO A 139 -10.16 -7.66 -5.65
CA PRO A 139 -9.70 -8.48 -4.54
C PRO A 139 -9.47 -9.96 -4.89
N GLY A 140 -10.26 -10.51 -5.82
CA GLY A 140 -10.20 -11.92 -6.23
C GLY A 140 -9.34 -12.20 -7.46
N GLU A 141 -8.52 -11.24 -7.90
CA GLU A 141 -7.78 -11.32 -9.15
C GLU A 141 -6.33 -10.83 -9.03
N GLY A 142 -5.49 -11.22 -9.99
CA GLY A 142 -4.10 -10.79 -10.08
C GLY A 142 -3.89 -9.42 -10.71
N GLY A 143 -2.64 -8.95 -10.63
CA GLY A 143 -2.16 -7.78 -11.37
C GLY A 143 -2.35 -7.94 -12.88
N GLN A 144 -2.62 -6.84 -13.57
CA GLN A 144 -2.82 -6.82 -15.03
C GLN A 144 -1.98 -5.68 -15.61
N LEU A 145 -1.19 -5.98 -16.62
CA LEU A 145 -0.45 -4.99 -17.41
C LEU A 145 -0.67 -5.25 -18.91
N PRO A 146 -1.28 -4.32 -19.66
CA PRO A 146 -1.53 -4.50 -21.08
C PRO A 146 -0.24 -4.63 -21.90
N PRO A 147 -0.25 -5.38 -23.01
CA PRO A 147 0.92 -5.59 -23.87
C PRO A 147 1.64 -4.29 -24.29
N SER A 148 0.87 -3.25 -24.62
CA SER A 148 1.39 -1.94 -25.03
C SER A 148 2.24 -1.25 -23.97
N LYS A 149 2.09 -1.63 -22.70
CA LYS A 149 2.88 -1.09 -21.56
C LYS A 149 4.06 -1.99 -21.18
N VAL A 150 4.17 -3.19 -21.76
CA VAL A 150 5.29 -4.11 -21.52
C VAL A 150 6.41 -3.76 -22.50
N THR A 151 7.02 -2.60 -22.28
CA THR A 151 8.17 -2.14 -23.05
C THR A 151 9.39 -3.05 -22.81
N PRO A 152 10.45 -2.99 -23.64
CA PRO A 152 11.68 -3.74 -23.38
C PRO A 152 12.27 -3.52 -21.99
N PHE A 153 12.18 -2.28 -21.46
CA PHE A 153 12.57 -1.95 -20.10
C PHE A 153 11.75 -2.74 -19.05
N ILE A 154 10.42 -2.68 -19.15
CA ILE A 154 9.53 -3.43 -18.24
C ILE A 154 9.74 -4.94 -18.39
N ALA A 155 9.93 -5.42 -19.61
CA ALA A 155 10.15 -6.82 -19.89
C ALA A 155 11.43 -7.35 -19.24
N LYS A 156 12.54 -6.59 -19.37
CA LYS A 156 13.82 -6.87 -18.71
C LYS A 156 13.65 -6.93 -17.19
N LEU A 157 13.02 -5.90 -16.60
CA LEU A 157 12.80 -5.80 -15.16
C LEU A 157 11.99 -6.98 -14.60
N ARG A 158 11.01 -7.45 -15.37
CA ARG A 158 10.09 -8.53 -14.96
C ARG A 158 10.50 -9.91 -15.45
N HIS A 159 11.65 -10.04 -16.11
CA HIS A 159 12.15 -11.28 -16.71
C HIS A 159 11.11 -11.95 -17.64
N THR A 160 10.50 -11.15 -18.51
CA THR A 160 9.48 -11.59 -19.48
C THR A 160 9.84 -11.15 -20.90
N ALA A 161 9.03 -11.56 -21.88
CA ALA A 161 9.11 -11.03 -23.25
C ALA A 161 8.46 -9.62 -23.35
N PRO A 162 8.98 -8.74 -24.22
CA PRO A 162 8.34 -7.46 -24.52
C PRO A 162 7.03 -7.66 -25.28
N HIS A 163 6.11 -6.70 -25.14
CA HIS A 163 4.85 -6.60 -25.88
C HIS A 163 3.89 -7.79 -25.71
N ILE A 164 3.98 -8.53 -24.61
CA ILE A 164 2.99 -9.53 -24.21
C ILE A 164 2.17 -9.04 -23.02
N ALA A 165 0.94 -9.53 -22.86
CA ALA A 165 0.14 -9.22 -21.69
C ALA A 165 0.73 -9.89 -20.45
N LEU A 166 0.81 -9.16 -19.33
CA LEU A 166 1.13 -9.75 -18.04
C LEU A 166 -0.13 -9.78 -17.17
N ILE A 167 -0.74 -10.96 -17.09
CA ILE A 167 -1.84 -11.25 -16.18
C ILE A 167 -1.26 -12.16 -15.11
N SER A 168 -1.17 -11.65 -13.89
CA SER A 168 -0.63 -12.44 -12.78
C SER A 168 -1.66 -13.49 -12.36
N PRO A 169 -1.22 -14.67 -11.90
CA PRO A 169 -2.13 -15.62 -11.25
C PRO A 169 -2.92 -14.92 -10.12
N PRO A 170 -4.22 -15.22 -9.95
CA PRO A 170 -4.96 -14.67 -8.83
C PRO A 170 -4.36 -15.04 -7.45
N PRO A 171 -4.04 -16.31 -7.15
CA PRO A 171 -3.41 -16.66 -5.89
C PRO A 171 -1.88 -16.56 -5.97
N HIS A 172 -1.26 -16.40 -4.81
CA HIS A 172 0.13 -16.80 -4.62
C HIS A 172 0.20 -18.33 -4.69
N HIS A 173 1.07 -18.88 -5.54
CA HIS A 173 1.19 -20.34 -5.72
C HIS A 173 1.90 -21.05 -4.57
N ASP A 174 2.46 -20.29 -3.64
CA ASP A 174 3.10 -20.71 -2.40
C ASP A 174 2.30 -20.29 -1.16
N ILE A 175 1.02 -19.89 -1.31
CA ILE A 175 0.13 -19.56 -0.20
C ILE A 175 -1.26 -20.14 -0.47
N TYR A 176 -1.55 -21.34 0.05
CA TYR A 176 -2.87 -21.98 -0.04
C TYR A 176 -3.58 -22.10 1.31
N SER A 177 -2.91 -21.70 2.38
CA SER A 177 -3.39 -21.76 3.76
C SER A 177 -2.67 -20.70 4.61
N ILE A 178 -3.03 -20.61 5.89
CA ILE A 178 -2.40 -19.64 6.80
C ILE A 178 -0.98 -20.06 7.20
N GLU A 179 -0.73 -21.36 7.26
CA GLU A 179 0.58 -21.96 7.51
C GLU A 179 1.54 -21.72 6.33
N ASP A 180 1.03 -21.74 5.09
CA ASP A 180 1.83 -21.37 3.92
C ASP A 180 2.20 -19.87 3.94
N LEU A 181 1.27 -19.01 4.37
CA LEU A 181 1.59 -17.59 4.57
C LEU A 181 2.66 -17.42 5.64
N ALA A 182 2.58 -18.18 6.74
CA ALA A 182 3.61 -18.17 7.77
C ALA A 182 4.97 -18.64 7.24
N GLN A 183 4.99 -19.64 6.36
CA GLN A 183 6.21 -20.08 5.69
C GLN A 183 6.80 -18.99 4.81
N LEU A 184 6.00 -18.29 3.99
CA LEU A 184 6.52 -17.19 3.19
C LEU A 184 7.04 -16.04 4.07
N ILE A 185 6.36 -15.71 5.16
CA ILE A 185 6.86 -14.72 6.13
C ILE A 185 8.20 -15.18 6.71
N TYR A 186 8.34 -16.46 7.03
CA TYR A 186 9.61 -17.02 7.50
C TYR A 186 10.71 -16.87 6.44
N ASP A 187 10.45 -17.27 5.20
CA ASP A 187 11.43 -17.22 4.10
C ASP A 187 11.91 -15.80 3.82
N LEU A 188 10.99 -14.84 3.76
CA LEU A 188 11.32 -13.42 3.56
C LEU A 188 12.18 -12.88 4.71
N ARG A 189 11.93 -13.33 5.94
CA ARG A 189 12.73 -12.94 7.12
C ARG A 189 14.11 -13.61 7.11
N GLN A 190 14.24 -14.81 6.55
CA GLN A 190 15.54 -15.46 6.37
C GLN A 190 16.39 -14.74 5.31
N VAL A 191 15.78 -14.23 4.24
CA VAL A 191 16.50 -13.47 3.21
C VAL A 191 16.91 -12.09 3.72
N ASN A 192 16.03 -11.40 4.45
CA ASN A 192 16.30 -10.08 5.01
C ASN A 192 15.83 -10.00 6.47
N THR A 193 16.78 -10.15 7.40
CA THR A 193 16.51 -10.20 8.85
C THR A 193 16.06 -8.86 9.43
N GLU A 194 16.41 -7.76 8.78
CA GLU A 194 16.12 -6.39 9.24
C GLU A 194 14.79 -5.85 8.71
N ALA A 195 14.28 -6.43 7.62
CA ALA A 195 13.03 -5.98 7.02
C ALA A 195 11.82 -6.36 7.88
N ARG A 196 10.89 -5.40 8.01
CA ARG A 196 9.56 -5.69 8.53
C ARG A 196 8.68 -6.32 7.46
N ILE A 197 7.93 -7.35 7.81
CA ILE A 197 7.07 -8.08 6.89
C ILE A 197 5.62 -7.67 7.10
N GLY A 198 4.99 -7.23 6.03
CA GLY A 198 3.59 -6.82 6.02
C GLY A 198 2.73 -7.71 5.15
N VAL A 199 1.45 -7.79 5.49
CA VAL A 199 0.45 -8.46 4.66
C VAL A 199 -0.63 -7.46 4.28
N LYS A 200 -0.81 -7.24 2.98
CA LYS A 200 -1.87 -6.41 2.42
C LYS A 200 -3.11 -7.26 2.14
N LEU A 201 -4.17 -6.97 2.87
CA LEU A 201 -5.50 -7.56 2.76
C LEU A 201 -6.49 -6.52 2.21
N VAL A 202 -7.66 -6.99 1.80
CA VAL A 202 -8.79 -6.13 1.43
C VAL A 202 -9.89 -6.25 2.46
N ALA A 203 -10.49 -5.13 2.82
CA ALA A 203 -11.65 -5.08 3.67
C ALA A 203 -12.76 -5.96 3.08
N SER A 204 -13.19 -6.93 3.88
CA SER A 204 -14.31 -7.84 3.65
C SER A 204 -14.80 -8.32 5.01
N ALA A 205 -16.04 -8.83 5.09
CA ALA A 205 -16.51 -9.43 6.33
C ALA A 205 -15.64 -10.65 6.67
N GLY A 206 -15.13 -10.73 7.90
CA GLY A 206 -14.22 -11.78 8.34
C GLY A 206 -12.73 -11.43 8.21
N VAL A 207 -12.38 -10.27 7.66
CA VAL A 207 -10.99 -9.82 7.54
C VAL A 207 -10.30 -9.72 8.90
N GLY A 208 -11.04 -9.45 9.99
CA GLY A 208 -10.46 -9.39 11.33
C GLY A 208 -9.96 -10.76 11.81
N THR A 209 -10.67 -11.83 11.48
CA THR A 209 -10.25 -13.22 11.75
C THR A 209 -8.96 -13.55 10.99
N ILE A 210 -8.88 -13.16 9.72
CA ILE A 210 -7.70 -13.36 8.89
C ILE A 210 -6.52 -12.57 9.46
N ALA A 211 -6.74 -11.31 9.86
CA ALA A 211 -5.71 -10.47 10.47
C ALA A 211 -5.15 -11.06 11.79
N ALA A 212 -5.99 -11.76 12.57
CA ALA A 212 -5.51 -12.51 13.74
C ALA A 212 -4.61 -13.69 13.34
N GLY A 213 -4.93 -14.40 12.26
CA GLY A 213 -4.05 -15.41 11.67
C GLY A 213 -2.72 -14.83 11.21
N VAL A 214 -2.76 -13.71 10.47
CA VAL A 214 -1.58 -12.95 10.02
C VAL A 214 -0.68 -12.55 11.20
N ALA A 215 -1.26 -12.07 12.30
CA ALA A 215 -0.50 -11.72 13.50
C ALA A 215 0.15 -12.95 14.16
N LYS A 216 -0.52 -14.12 14.16
CA LYS A 216 0.05 -15.39 14.64
C LYS A 216 1.14 -15.93 13.70
N ALA A 217 1.08 -15.60 12.42
CA ALA A 217 2.08 -15.92 11.41
C ALA A 217 3.31 -14.98 11.45
N HIS A 218 3.44 -14.14 12.49
CA HIS A 218 4.60 -13.26 12.73
C HIS A 218 4.81 -12.13 11.71
N ALA A 219 3.74 -11.66 11.06
CA ALA A 219 3.78 -10.40 10.32
C ALA A 219 3.91 -9.20 11.28
N ASP A 220 4.75 -8.22 10.92
CA ASP A 220 4.97 -6.99 11.69
C ASP A 220 3.86 -5.95 11.46
N TYR A 221 3.21 -6.00 10.30
CA TYR A 221 2.03 -5.19 10.02
C TYR A 221 0.98 -5.88 9.14
N VAL A 222 -0.26 -5.43 9.28
CA VAL A 222 -1.36 -5.77 8.37
C VAL A 222 -1.92 -4.48 7.79
N LEU A 223 -2.09 -4.44 6.46
CA LEU A 223 -2.71 -3.34 5.74
C LEU A 223 -4.12 -3.76 5.30
N ILE A 224 -5.13 -2.99 5.69
CA ILE A 224 -6.53 -3.20 5.29
C ILE A 224 -6.89 -2.19 4.20
N SER A 225 -6.99 -2.66 2.96
CA SER A 225 -7.38 -1.81 1.82
C SER A 225 -8.89 -1.74 1.65
N GLY A 226 -9.44 -0.54 1.49
CA GLY A 226 -10.83 -0.33 1.12
C GLY A 226 -11.12 -0.63 -0.35
N TYR A 227 -12.39 -0.88 -0.68
CA TYR A 227 -12.87 -1.06 -2.06
C TYR A 227 -12.55 0.13 -2.99
N ASP A 228 -12.39 1.32 -2.41
CA ASP A 228 -12.13 2.59 -3.11
C ASP A 228 -10.64 2.81 -3.45
N GLY A 229 -9.83 1.75 -3.39
CA GLY A 229 -8.45 1.73 -3.89
C GLY A 229 -8.35 1.88 -5.41
N GLY A 230 -7.33 2.59 -5.89
CA GLY A 230 -7.07 2.78 -7.33
C GLY A 230 -6.58 1.51 -8.04
N THR A 231 -6.49 1.58 -9.36
CA THR A 231 -5.83 0.56 -10.21
C THR A 231 -5.44 1.16 -11.55
N GLY A 232 -4.34 0.68 -12.14
CA GLY A 232 -3.98 1.01 -13.51
C GLY A 232 -4.72 0.19 -14.56
N ALA A 233 -5.19 -1.03 -14.20
CA ALA A 233 -5.95 -1.91 -15.07
C ALA A 233 -6.73 -2.95 -14.25
N SER A 234 -8.05 -3.04 -14.46
CA SER A 234 -8.93 -3.98 -13.78
C SER A 234 -10.28 -4.08 -14.50
N PRO A 235 -10.98 -5.22 -14.43
CA PRO A 235 -12.37 -5.31 -14.87
C PRO A 235 -13.26 -4.32 -14.10
N MET A 236 -14.19 -3.69 -14.83
CA MET A 236 -15.13 -2.73 -14.24
C MET A 236 -16.01 -3.39 -13.17
N GLN A 237 -16.38 -4.66 -13.37
CA GLN A 237 -17.18 -5.42 -12.42
C GLN A 237 -16.51 -5.46 -11.04
N SER A 238 -15.22 -5.77 -11.00
CA SER A 238 -14.46 -5.86 -9.74
C SER A 238 -14.31 -4.50 -9.08
N ILE A 239 -14.05 -3.43 -9.85
CA ILE A 239 -13.97 -2.04 -9.32
C ILE A 239 -15.29 -1.62 -8.67
N LYS A 240 -16.43 -2.03 -9.22
CA LYS A 240 -17.76 -1.57 -8.78
C LYS A 240 -18.41 -2.47 -7.74
N HIS A 241 -18.03 -3.75 -7.68
CA HIS A 241 -18.81 -4.75 -6.94
C HIS A 241 -17.98 -5.62 -5.99
N ALA A 242 -16.67 -5.45 -5.89
CA ALA A 242 -15.84 -6.25 -5.00
C ALA A 242 -15.22 -5.41 -3.85
N GLY A 243 -15.11 -6.03 -2.67
CA GLY A 243 -14.60 -5.39 -1.45
C GLY A 243 -15.65 -4.57 -0.70
N ILE A 244 -15.30 -4.12 0.51
CA ILE A 244 -16.13 -3.20 1.31
C ILE A 244 -15.33 -1.97 1.76
N SER A 245 -16.03 -1.02 2.38
CA SER A 245 -15.43 0.18 3.00
C SER A 245 -14.34 -0.19 4.01
N TRP A 246 -13.19 0.47 3.95
CA TRP A 246 -12.11 0.24 4.91
C TRP A 246 -12.54 0.57 6.35
N GLU A 247 -13.51 1.48 6.56
CA GLU A 247 -14.04 1.81 7.90
C GLU A 247 -14.52 0.56 8.64
N ARG A 248 -15.23 -0.32 7.92
CA ARG A 248 -15.72 -1.59 8.48
C ARG A 248 -14.60 -2.59 8.69
N GLY A 249 -13.74 -2.79 7.68
CA GLY A 249 -12.63 -3.74 7.77
C GLY A 249 -11.60 -3.38 8.84
N LEU A 250 -11.29 -2.09 8.97
CA LEU A 250 -10.40 -1.56 10.00
C LEU A 250 -10.98 -1.75 11.40
N ALA A 251 -12.25 -1.40 11.60
CA ALA A 251 -12.93 -1.59 12.88
C ALA A 251 -12.98 -3.07 13.28
N GLU A 252 -13.35 -3.96 12.35
CA GLU A 252 -13.37 -5.41 12.60
C GLU A 252 -11.97 -5.94 12.97
N THR A 253 -10.95 -5.55 12.21
CA THR A 253 -9.55 -5.92 12.46
C THR A 253 -9.09 -5.48 13.84
N GLN A 254 -9.35 -4.21 14.21
CA GLN A 254 -9.02 -3.67 15.53
C GLN A 254 -9.69 -4.48 16.65
N GLN A 255 -10.99 -4.73 16.52
CA GLN A 255 -11.78 -5.44 17.55
C GLN A 255 -11.35 -6.89 17.72
N VAL A 256 -11.14 -7.62 16.61
CA VAL A 256 -10.75 -9.03 16.67
C VAL A 256 -9.34 -9.19 17.22
N LEU A 257 -8.39 -8.35 16.81
CA LEU A 257 -7.03 -8.38 17.35
C LEU A 257 -7.00 -8.10 18.86
N LEU A 258 -7.81 -7.15 19.36
CA LEU A 258 -7.93 -6.86 20.79
C LEU A 258 -8.52 -8.06 21.55
N ARG A 259 -9.64 -8.61 21.07
CA ARG A 259 -10.30 -9.77 21.71
C ARG A 259 -9.42 -11.00 21.83
N ASN A 260 -8.42 -11.14 20.95
CA ASN A 260 -7.48 -12.27 20.95
C ASN A 260 -6.15 -11.94 21.65
N GLY A 261 -5.96 -10.74 22.22
CA GLY A 261 -4.68 -10.34 22.82
C GLY A 261 -3.52 -10.26 21.81
N LEU A 262 -3.84 -10.00 20.53
CA LEU A 262 -2.87 -9.95 19.43
C LEU A 262 -2.58 -8.52 18.96
N ARG A 263 -3.35 -7.52 19.40
CA ARG A 263 -3.27 -6.17 18.86
C ARG A 263 -1.90 -5.50 19.05
N GLU A 264 -1.19 -5.82 20.11
CA GLU A 264 0.15 -5.29 20.38
C GLU A 264 1.23 -5.91 19.48
N ARG A 265 0.97 -7.09 18.89
CA ARG A 265 1.95 -7.82 18.07
C ARG A 265 2.12 -7.27 16.66
N VAL A 266 1.14 -6.51 16.17
CA VAL A 266 1.06 -6.11 14.76
C VAL A 266 0.64 -4.64 14.63
N LYS A 267 1.30 -3.91 13.73
CA LYS A 267 0.84 -2.57 13.32
C LYS A 267 -0.31 -2.71 12.32
N VAL A 268 -1.35 -1.89 12.45
CA VAL A 268 -2.46 -1.87 11.50
C VAL A 268 -2.34 -0.62 10.63
N ARG A 269 -2.35 -0.81 9.31
CA ARG A 269 -2.39 0.26 8.30
C ARG A 269 -3.71 0.19 7.55
N VAL A 270 -4.06 1.30 6.92
CA VAL A 270 -5.27 1.42 6.11
C VAL A 270 -4.97 2.26 4.87
N ASP A 271 -5.55 1.87 3.74
CA ASP A 271 -5.60 2.69 2.53
C ASP A 271 -7.01 2.61 1.90
N GLY A 272 -7.28 3.50 0.93
CA GLY A 272 -8.58 3.60 0.27
C GLY A 272 -9.15 5.01 0.33
N GLY A 273 -9.06 5.74 -0.78
CA GLY A 273 -9.72 7.04 -0.95
C GLY A 273 -9.35 8.15 0.05
N PHE A 274 -8.23 8.04 0.77
CA PHE A 274 -7.73 9.11 1.65
C PHE A 274 -7.31 10.32 0.83
N LYS A 275 -7.88 11.47 1.15
CA LYS A 275 -7.66 12.74 0.44
C LYS A 275 -7.39 13.92 1.38
N THR A 276 -7.75 13.77 2.66
CA THR A 276 -7.86 14.85 3.62
C THR A 276 -7.30 14.43 4.98
N GLY A 277 -7.10 15.39 5.88
CA GLY A 277 -6.57 15.10 7.23
C GLY A 277 -7.61 14.60 8.25
N ARG A 278 -8.90 14.87 8.03
CA ARG A 278 -10.00 14.23 8.77
C ARG A 278 -10.16 12.79 8.29
#